data_AF-A0A397ULC7-F1
#
_entry.id   AF-A0A397ULC7-F1
#
_cell.length_a   1.000
_cell.length_b   1.000
_cell.length_c   1.000
_cell.angle_alpha   90.00
_cell.angle_beta   90.00
_cell.angle_gamma   90.00
#
_symmetry.space_group_name_H-M   'P 1'
#
loop_
_entity.id
_entity.type
_entity.pdbx_description
1 polymer ?
#
loop_
_entity_poly.entity_id
_entity_poly.type
_entity_poly.pdbx_seq_one_letter_code
_entity_poly.pdbx_strand_id
1 'polypeptide(L)'
;MNQIFTVLVLFLLLGLLLFSFPKDLGDAPPQAISRLTGYKAWHPKVIGYTFQMSDAMTFLAFLTTGVASYLSLKWTEKLPLNKSYASYLIKNGVKVSTFAFNRMIAYYIAATFIAVTAYMLLDVGKLWSATGIVHNIFEIAVMVTLHFGGKIKSHAVFAWIGVYVLITFSLNMWLKWPQDAAWFKVQGVLFYLGYISLPQYSFYRQSFPRHPLPRHNYFPRQYIPRYFYFPGNKNVGELCWGNFFFGT
;
A
#
# COMPACT_ATOMS: atom_id res chain seq x y z
N MET A 1 17.34 7.54 3.83
CA MET A 1 16.26 7.99 4.75
C MET A 1 16.90 8.08 6.12
N ASN A 2 16.87 9.25 6.76
CA ASN A 2 17.63 9.49 7.99
C ASN A 2 17.12 8.55 9.10
N GLN A 3 17.99 7.82 9.81
CA GLN A 3 17.56 6.88 10.86
C GLN A 3 16.70 7.57 11.93
N ILE A 4 16.99 8.84 12.20
CA ILE A 4 16.22 9.72 13.09
C ILE A 4 14.78 9.88 12.60
N PHE A 5 14.56 10.06 11.30
CA PHE A 5 13.21 10.18 10.73
C PHE A 5 12.41 8.88 10.90
N THR A 6 13.03 7.74 10.66
CA THR A 6 12.39 6.43 10.88
C THR A 6 11.98 6.25 12.34
N VAL A 7 12.87 6.60 13.28
CA VAL A 7 12.60 6.51 14.72
C VAL A 7 11.46 7.47 15.13
N LEU A 8 11.46 8.71 14.64
CA LEU A 8 10.39 9.68 14.92
C LEU A 8 9.03 9.21 14.38
N VAL A 9 9.00 8.63 13.18
CA VAL A 9 7.77 8.04 12.63
C VAL A 9 7.30 6.88 13.52
N LEU A 10 8.20 5.99 13.96
CA LEU A 10 7.83 4.88 14.85
C LEU A 10 7.28 5.37 16.20
N PHE A 11 7.87 6.41 16.79
CA PHE A 11 7.35 7.01 18.03
C PHE A 11 6.01 7.71 17.83
N LEU A 12 5.81 8.39 16.69
CA LEU A 12 4.51 8.97 16.33
C LEU A 12 3.45 7.87 16.19
N LEU A 13 3.77 6.78 15.49
CA LEU A 13 2.89 5.62 15.33
C LEU A 13 2.55 4.97 16.67
N LEU A 14 3.54 4.82 17.56
CA LEU A 14 3.33 4.32 18.91
C LEU A 14 2.45 5.26 19.73
N GLY A 15 2.68 6.58 19.64
CA GLY A 15 1.87 7.59 20.30
C GLY A 15 0.41 7.56 19.83
N LEU A 16 0.18 7.49 18.51
CA LEU A 16 -1.15 7.34 17.93
C LEU A 16 -1.81 6.03 18.37
N LEU A 17 -1.07 4.92 18.42
CA LEU A 17 -1.56 3.62 18.89
C LEU A 17 -2.01 3.71 20.35
N LEU A 18 -1.20 4.30 21.23
CA LEU A 18 -1.52 4.45 22.65
C LEU A 18 -2.71 5.39 22.89
N PHE A 19 -2.85 6.45 22.08
CA PHE A 19 -4.01 7.35 22.13
C PHE A 19 -5.30 6.74 21.52
N SER A 20 -5.18 5.68 20.74
CA SER A 20 -6.33 5.01 20.10
C SER A 20 -7.15 4.13 21.05
N PHE A 21 -6.79 4.05 22.34
CA PHE A 21 -7.55 3.33 23.38
C PHE A 21 -8.46 4.31 24.16
N PRO A 22 -9.66 4.66 23.66
CA PRO A 22 -10.62 5.40 24.48
C PRO A 22 -11.05 4.54 25.68
N LYS A 23 -11.22 5.18 26.85
CA LYS A 23 -11.71 4.53 28.07
C LYS A 23 -13.13 3.97 27.92
N ASP A 24 -13.96 4.59 27.07
CA ASP A 24 -15.34 4.18 26.80
C ASP A 24 -15.59 4.11 25.29
N LEU A 25 -15.99 2.93 24.79
CA LEU A 25 -16.23 2.67 23.36
C LEU A 25 -17.64 3.08 22.87
N GLY A 26 -18.47 3.70 23.71
CA GLY A 26 -19.81 4.21 23.34
C GLY A 26 -20.74 3.13 22.77
N ASP A 27 -21.56 3.49 21.77
CA ASP A 27 -22.55 2.65 21.08
C ASP A 27 -21.92 1.59 20.13
N ALA A 28 -20.70 1.13 20.42
CA ALA A 28 -20.13 0.04 19.64
C ALA A 28 -21.01 -1.22 19.78
N PRO A 29 -21.28 -1.96 18.69
CA PRO A 29 -22.08 -3.17 18.77
C PRO A 29 -21.45 -4.14 19.78
N PRO A 30 -22.26 -5.02 20.39
CA PRO A 30 -21.72 -6.02 21.31
C PRO A 30 -20.64 -6.84 20.58
N GLN A 31 -19.45 -6.87 21.17
CA GLN A 31 -18.35 -7.68 20.65
C GLN A 31 -18.73 -9.16 20.73
N ALA A 32 -18.44 -9.90 19.67
CA ALA A 32 -18.51 -11.35 19.67
C ALA A 32 -17.12 -11.92 19.95
N ILE A 33 -17.06 -13.15 20.46
CA ILE A 33 -15.77 -13.85 20.55
C ILE A 33 -15.33 -14.18 19.12
N SER A 34 -14.15 -13.71 18.74
CA SER A 34 -13.51 -14.03 17.49
C SER A 34 -13.30 -15.54 17.38
N ARG A 35 -13.81 -16.13 16.30
CA ARG A 35 -13.69 -17.58 16.07
C ARG A 35 -12.25 -18.02 15.85
N LEU A 36 -11.40 -17.13 15.36
CA LEU A 36 -10.02 -17.45 15.02
C LEU A 36 -9.08 -17.34 16.23
N THR A 37 -9.28 -16.30 17.06
CA THR A 37 -8.33 -15.95 18.11
C THR A 37 -8.89 -16.14 19.53
N GLY A 38 -10.20 -16.26 19.68
CA GLY A 38 -10.87 -16.32 20.98
C GLY A 38 -10.98 -14.97 21.69
N TYR A 39 -10.46 -13.88 21.13
CA TYR A 39 -10.58 -12.53 21.70
C TYR A 39 -11.90 -11.87 21.31
N LYS A 40 -12.41 -10.95 22.14
CA LYS A 40 -13.60 -10.18 21.80
C LYS A 40 -13.30 -9.22 20.64
N ALA A 41 -14.09 -9.31 19.58
CA ALA A 41 -13.91 -8.60 18.33
C ALA A 41 -15.26 -8.21 17.71
N TRP A 42 -15.27 -7.23 16.81
CA TRP A 42 -16.47 -6.76 16.11
C TRP A 42 -16.59 -7.40 14.73
N HIS A 43 -17.23 -8.56 14.63
CA HIS A 43 -17.45 -9.26 13.36
C HIS A 43 -18.84 -8.95 12.75
N PRO A 44 -19.06 -7.82 12.04
CA PRO A 44 -20.33 -7.61 11.36
C PRO A 44 -20.53 -8.69 10.28
N LYS A 45 -21.77 -9.18 10.16
CA LYS A 45 -22.11 -10.11 9.07
C LYS A 45 -22.03 -9.36 7.73
N VAL A 46 -21.14 -9.81 6.86
CA VAL A 46 -21.06 -9.31 5.47
C VAL A 46 -22.18 -9.95 4.67
N ILE A 47 -22.97 -9.12 3.97
CA ILE A 47 -24.09 -9.57 3.13
C ILE A 47 -23.52 -10.44 2.01
N GLY A 48 -24.14 -11.60 1.76
CA GLY A 48 -23.69 -12.53 0.71
C GLY A 48 -22.50 -13.42 1.08
N TYR A 49 -21.86 -13.24 2.25
CA TYR A 49 -20.75 -14.07 2.70
C TYR A 49 -21.15 -14.98 3.85
N THR A 50 -20.74 -16.25 3.78
CA THR A 50 -20.72 -17.10 4.97
C THR A 50 -19.51 -16.73 5.84
N PHE A 51 -19.59 -17.05 7.13
CA PHE A 51 -18.47 -16.82 8.04
C PHE A 51 -17.19 -17.54 7.60
N GLN A 52 -17.32 -18.76 7.08
CA GLN A 52 -16.21 -19.54 6.56
C GLN A 52 -15.56 -18.88 5.34
N MET A 53 -16.35 -18.29 4.44
CA MET A 53 -15.82 -17.54 3.30
C MET A 53 -15.04 -16.31 3.76
N SER A 54 -15.59 -15.55 4.71
CA SER A 54 -14.92 -14.37 5.26
C SER A 54 -13.59 -14.74 5.95
N ASP A 55 -13.60 -15.79 6.78
CA ASP A 55 -12.43 -16.25 7.51
C ASP A 55 -11.35 -16.78 6.54
N ALA A 56 -11.76 -17.57 5.53
CA ALA A 56 -10.85 -18.08 4.50
C ALA A 56 -10.21 -16.97 3.65
N MET A 57 -11.01 -15.97 3.25
CA MET A 57 -10.50 -14.80 2.51
C MET A 57 -9.50 -14.01 3.37
N THR A 58 -9.84 -13.76 4.62
CA THR A 58 -8.96 -13.02 5.55
C THR A 58 -7.64 -13.77 5.77
N PHE A 59 -7.70 -15.09 5.96
CA PHE A 59 -6.50 -15.92 6.12
C PHE A 59 -5.63 -15.95 4.85
N LEU A 60 -6.26 -16.03 3.67
CA LEU A 60 -5.56 -15.91 2.39
C LEU A 60 -4.89 -14.54 2.26
N ALA A 61 -5.54 -13.46 2.69
CA ALA A 61 -4.96 -12.10 2.75
C ALA A 61 -3.66 -12.12 3.54
N PHE A 62 -3.73 -12.69 4.73
CA PHE A 62 -2.63 -12.69 5.68
C PHE A 62 -1.43 -13.45 5.12
N LEU A 63 -1.65 -14.65 4.56
CA LEU A 63 -0.59 -15.44 3.95
C LEU A 63 0.03 -14.72 2.74
N THR A 64 -0.80 -14.23 1.83
CA THR A 64 -0.33 -13.60 0.58
C THR A 64 0.42 -12.29 0.86
N THR A 65 -0.13 -11.42 1.71
CA THR A 65 0.52 -10.16 2.08
C THR A 65 1.76 -10.38 2.95
N GLY A 66 1.77 -11.39 3.82
CA GLY A 66 2.93 -11.78 4.62
C GLY A 66 4.10 -12.25 3.76
N VAL A 67 3.86 -13.18 2.84
CA VAL A 67 4.87 -13.65 1.89
C VAL A 67 5.35 -12.53 0.98
N ALA A 68 4.43 -11.72 0.44
CA ALA A 68 4.78 -10.58 -0.41
C ALA A 68 5.61 -9.52 0.34
N SER A 69 5.26 -9.23 1.59
CA SER A 69 6.00 -8.32 2.47
C SER A 69 7.43 -8.81 2.68
N TYR A 70 7.60 -10.08 3.10
CA TYR A 70 8.91 -10.67 3.31
C TYR A 70 9.78 -10.63 2.04
N LEU A 71 9.25 -11.09 0.91
CA LEU A 71 9.98 -11.14 -0.35
C LEU A 71 10.34 -9.74 -0.87
N SER A 72 9.41 -8.78 -0.80
CA SER A 72 9.63 -7.42 -1.28
C SER A 72 10.65 -6.64 -0.42
N LEU A 73 10.61 -6.79 0.90
CA LEU A 73 11.60 -6.21 1.80
C LEU A 73 12.98 -6.81 1.55
N LYS A 74 13.07 -8.15 1.45
CA LYS A 74 14.33 -8.85 1.14
C LYS A 74 14.91 -8.43 -0.20
N TRP A 75 14.07 -8.25 -1.22
CA TRP A 75 14.52 -7.79 -2.54
C TRP A 75 15.04 -6.35 -2.51
N THR A 76 14.38 -5.47 -1.75
CA THR A 76 14.68 -4.03 -1.75
C THR A 76 15.69 -3.58 -0.70
N GLU A 77 16.18 -4.50 0.13
CA GLU A 77 17.17 -4.24 1.18
C GLU A 77 18.49 -3.72 0.58
N LYS A 78 18.96 -4.35 -0.50
CA LYS A 78 20.26 -4.06 -1.12
C LYS A 78 20.09 -3.44 -2.50
N LEU A 79 20.96 -2.49 -2.82
CA LEU A 79 21.07 -1.99 -4.19
C LEU A 79 21.41 -3.15 -5.14
N PRO A 80 20.86 -3.17 -6.36
CA PRO A 80 21.20 -4.20 -7.33
C PRO A 80 22.71 -4.12 -7.65
N LEU A 81 23.43 -5.20 -7.33
CA LEU A 81 24.89 -5.30 -7.55
C LEU A 81 25.24 -5.18 -9.04
N ASN A 82 24.37 -5.68 -9.91
CA ASN A 82 24.53 -5.59 -11.36
C ASN A 82 23.64 -4.47 -11.93
N LYS A 83 24.25 -3.55 -12.68
CA LYS A 83 23.56 -2.43 -13.37
C LYS A 83 22.46 -2.92 -14.34
N SER A 84 22.53 -4.16 -14.81
CA SER A 84 21.48 -4.80 -15.64
C SER A 84 20.15 -5.02 -14.91
N TYR A 85 20.18 -5.13 -13.58
CA TYR A 85 18.96 -5.23 -12.76
C TYR A 85 18.47 -3.87 -12.25
N ALA A 86 19.18 -2.78 -12.54
CA ALA A 86 18.72 -1.44 -12.20
C ALA A 86 17.53 -1.05 -13.09
N SER A 87 16.45 -0.58 -12.46
CA SER A 87 15.27 -0.05 -13.15
C SER A 87 15.16 1.47 -12.96
N TYR A 88 14.52 2.12 -13.92
CA TYR A 88 14.40 3.57 -13.96
C TYR A 88 12.98 4.01 -14.34
N LEU A 89 12.52 5.08 -13.69
CA LEU A 89 11.39 5.87 -14.11
C LEU A 89 11.89 6.97 -15.05
N ILE A 90 11.19 7.18 -16.16
CA ILE A 90 11.51 8.25 -17.12
C ILE A 90 10.41 9.30 -17.03
N LYS A 91 10.80 10.53 -16.67
CA LYS A 91 9.92 11.71 -16.69
C LYS A 91 10.63 12.82 -17.44
N ASN A 92 10.03 13.33 -18.53
CA ASN A 92 10.60 14.39 -19.36
C ASN A 92 12.05 14.10 -19.81
N GLY A 93 12.34 12.86 -20.23
CA GLY A 93 13.67 12.42 -20.66
C GLY A 93 14.68 12.17 -19.53
N VAL A 94 14.37 12.54 -18.28
CA VAL A 94 15.25 12.32 -17.13
C VAL A 94 15.03 10.93 -16.54
N LYS A 95 16.12 10.17 -16.40
CA LYS A 95 16.12 8.83 -15.77
C LYS A 95 16.27 8.97 -14.26
N VAL A 96 15.32 8.42 -13.51
CA VAL A 96 15.34 8.38 -12.05
C VAL A 96 15.36 6.92 -11.61
N SER A 97 16.32 6.54 -10.76
CA SER A 97 16.37 5.17 -10.23
C SER A 97 15.08 4.83 -9.47
N THR A 98 14.52 3.66 -9.74
CA THR A 98 13.34 3.13 -9.03
C THR A 98 13.66 2.60 -7.64
N PHE A 99 14.94 2.53 -7.23
CA PHE A 99 15.31 1.83 -6.00
C PHE A 99 14.55 2.33 -4.75
N ALA A 100 14.54 3.66 -4.54
CA ALA A 100 13.81 4.26 -3.43
C ALA A 100 12.28 4.06 -3.54
N PHE A 101 11.75 4.11 -4.77
CA PHE A 101 10.34 3.87 -5.04
C PHE A 101 9.93 2.41 -4.75
N ASN A 102 10.72 1.43 -5.22
CA ASN A 102 10.49 0.01 -4.95
C ASN A 102 10.55 -0.29 -3.46
N ARG A 103 11.49 0.33 -2.73
CA ARG A 103 11.58 0.19 -1.27
C ARG A 103 10.37 0.79 -0.56
N MET A 104 9.81 1.89 -1.08
CA MET A 104 8.56 2.47 -0.59
C MET A 104 7.37 1.53 -0.83
N ILE A 105 7.29 0.90 -2.00
CA ILE A 105 6.29 -0.15 -2.28
C ILE A 105 6.45 -1.33 -1.30
N ALA A 106 7.68 -1.75 -1.01
CA ALA A 106 7.91 -2.83 -0.03
C ALA A 106 7.41 -2.44 1.37
N TYR A 107 7.64 -1.20 1.82
CA TYR A 107 7.08 -0.71 3.08
C TYR A 107 5.56 -0.60 3.06
N TYR A 108 4.97 -0.19 1.94
CA TYR A 108 3.53 -0.22 1.75
C TYR A 108 2.96 -1.64 1.93
N ILE A 109 3.54 -2.64 1.25
CA ILE A 109 3.11 -4.04 1.37
C ILE A 109 3.25 -4.53 2.82
N ALA A 110 4.33 -4.13 3.51
CA ALA A 110 4.51 -4.44 4.93
C ALA A 110 3.45 -3.78 5.82
N ALA A 111 3.10 -2.52 5.57
CA ALA A 111 2.02 -1.84 6.27
C ALA A 111 0.66 -2.49 6.00
N THR A 112 0.40 -2.95 4.77
CA THR A 112 -0.79 -3.75 4.43
C THR A 112 -0.83 -5.05 5.22
N PHE A 113 0.28 -5.78 5.33
CA PHE A 113 0.35 -6.99 6.14
C PHE A 113 0.06 -6.70 7.62
N ILE A 114 0.58 -5.59 8.17
CA ILE A 114 0.28 -5.15 9.54
C ILE A 114 -1.21 -4.83 9.68
N ALA A 115 -1.80 -4.10 8.74
CA ALA A 115 -3.23 -3.76 8.77
C ALA A 115 -4.14 -4.99 8.66
N VAL A 116 -3.77 -5.97 7.83
CA VAL A 116 -4.46 -7.27 7.73
C VAL A 116 -4.33 -8.08 9.02
N THR A 117 -3.13 -8.10 9.62
CA THR A 117 -2.91 -8.77 10.90
C THR A 117 -3.73 -8.11 12.01
N ALA A 118 -3.74 -6.77 12.06
CA ALA A 118 -4.55 -6.02 13.00
C ALA A 118 -6.04 -6.27 12.78
N TYR A 119 -6.49 -6.37 11.52
CA TYR A 119 -7.87 -6.74 11.20
C TYR A 119 -8.23 -8.13 11.72
N MET A 120 -7.33 -9.12 11.56
CA MET A 120 -7.56 -10.46 12.11
C MET A 120 -7.65 -10.49 13.65
N LEU A 121 -6.87 -9.65 14.33
CA LEU A 121 -6.76 -9.66 15.78
C LEU A 121 -7.82 -8.78 16.47
N LEU A 122 -8.11 -7.61 15.87
CA LEU A 122 -8.87 -6.53 16.49
C LEU A 122 -10.19 -6.24 15.76
N ASP A 123 -10.36 -6.77 14.54
CA ASP A 123 -11.43 -6.44 13.59
C ASP A 123 -11.50 -4.96 13.21
N VAL A 124 -12.44 -4.56 12.35
CA VAL A 124 -12.67 -3.15 12.00
C VAL A 124 -13.17 -2.41 13.25
N GLY A 125 -12.47 -1.34 13.61
CA GLY A 125 -12.86 -0.46 14.70
C GLY A 125 -11.79 0.57 15.02
N LYS A 126 -11.96 1.27 16.15
CA LYS A 126 -11.05 2.36 16.57
C LYS A 126 -9.61 1.91 16.76
N LEU A 127 -9.36 0.69 17.25
CA LEU A 127 -8.00 0.18 17.43
C LEU A 127 -7.32 -0.16 16.10
N TRP A 128 -8.08 -0.70 15.15
CA TRP A 128 -7.58 -0.98 13.80
C TRP A 128 -7.24 0.31 13.03
N SER A 129 -7.96 1.40 13.30
CA SER A 129 -7.79 2.68 12.62
C SER A 129 -6.37 3.21 12.57
N ALA A 130 -5.58 3.02 13.64
CA ALA A 130 -4.19 3.44 13.65
C ALA A 130 -3.39 2.73 12.56
N THR A 131 -3.58 1.41 12.40
CA THR A 131 -2.94 0.61 11.35
C THR A 131 -3.46 0.95 9.96
N GLY A 132 -4.76 1.25 9.83
CA GLY A 132 -5.37 1.75 8.59
C GLY A 132 -4.78 3.10 8.16
N ILE A 133 -4.58 4.04 9.09
CA ILE A 133 -3.92 5.32 8.82
C ILE A 133 -2.49 5.09 8.33
N VAL A 134 -1.72 4.18 8.95
CA VAL A 134 -0.35 3.87 8.49
C VAL A 134 -0.36 3.35 7.05
N HIS A 135 -1.23 2.39 6.75
CA HIS A 135 -1.40 1.85 5.41
C HIS A 135 -1.70 2.96 4.39
N ASN A 136 -2.67 3.83 4.70
CA ASN A 136 -3.08 4.94 3.85
C ASN A 136 -1.94 5.97 3.63
N ILE A 137 -1.13 6.27 4.65
CA ILE A 137 0.04 7.16 4.50
C ILE A 137 1.00 6.60 3.46
N PHE A 138 1.27 5.29 3.48
CA PHE A 138 2.16 4.66 2.50
C PHE A 138 1.55 4.67 1.10
N GLU A 139 0.24 4.48 0.97
CA GLU A 139 -0.46 4.61 -0.32
C GLU A 139 -0.32 6.03 -0.90
N ILE A 140 -0.59 7.06 -0.08
CA ILE A 140 -0.38 8.46 -0.45
C ILE A 140 1.09 8.69 -0.85
N ALA A 141 2.04 8.18 -0.06
CA ALA A 141 3.46 8.35 -0.35
C ALA A 141 3.86 7.70 -1.70
N VAL A 142 3.33 6.51 -2.01
CA VAL A 142 3.54 5.83 -3.30
C VAL A 142 2.97 6.68 -4.44
N MET A 143 1.72 7.16 -4.31
CA MET A 143 1.08 8.00 -5.32
C MET A 143 1.82 9.32 -5.55
N VAL A 144 2.22 10.02 -4.49
CA VAL A 144 2.97 11.27 -4.57
C VAL A 144 4.35 11.03 -5.19
N THR A 145 5.02 9.94 -4.81
CA THR A 145 6.32 9.58 -5.39
C THR A 145 6.20 9.28 -6.88
N LEU A 146 5.16 8.57 -7.30
CA LEU A 146 4.82 8.40 -8.71
C LEU A 146 4.59 9.75 -9.38
N HIS A 147 3.71 10.60 -8.83
CA HIS A 147 3.40 11.93 -9.36
C HIS A 147 4.63 12.82 -9.58
N PHE A 148 5.66 12.71 -8.74
CA PHE A 148 6.90 13.47 -8.88
C PHE A 148 8.03 12.75 -9.67
N GLY A 149 7.73 11.62 -10.31
CA GLY A 149 8.68 10.89 -11.16
C GLY A 149 9.68 10.04 -10.38
N GLY A 150 9.26 9.46 -9.25
CA GLY A 150 10.04 8.52 -8.46
C GLY A 150 10.75 9.10 -7.25
N LYS A 151 10.63 10.41 -7.00
CA LYS A 151 11.25 11.09 -5.83
C LYS A 151 10.33 12.18 -5.29
N ILE A 152 10.11 12.19 -3.97
CA ILE A 152 9.48 13.30 -3.27
C ILE A 152 10.49 14.46 -3.22
N LYS A 153 10.15 15.58 -3.86
CA LYS A 153 11.02 16.77 -3.93
C LYS A 153 10.67 17.86 -2.92
N SER A 154 9.41 17.91 -2.47
CA SER A 154 8.90 18.99 -1.64
C SER A 154 8.68 18.53 -0.20
N HIS A 155 9.21 19.28 0.76
CA HIS A 155 8.93 19.06 2.18
C HIS A 155 7.47 19.31 2.56
N ALA A 156 6.75 20.11 1.76
CA ALA A 156 5.32 20.36 1.97
C ALA A 156 4.50 19.07 1.94
N VAL A 157 4.94 18.04 1.22
CA VAL A 157 4.29 16.71 1.21
C VAL A 157 4.18 16.13 2.62
N PHE A 158 5.20 16.31 3.46
CA PHE A 158 5.15 15.83 4.84
C PHE A 158 4.16 16.62 5.70
N ALA A 159 4.05 17.94 5.47
CA ALA A 159 3.05 18.76 6.13
C ALA A 159 1.62 18.33 5.74
N TRP A 160 1.38 18.07 4.45
CA TRP A 160 0.10 17.54 3.95
C TRP A 160 -0.24 16.17 4.55
N ILE A 161 0.73 15.26 4.65
CA ILE A 161 0.56 13.97 5.33
C ILE A 161 0.23 14.19 6.82
N GLY A 162 0.91 15.11 7.50
CA GLY A 162 0.61 15.45 8.90
C GLY A 162 -0.82 15.96 9.09
N VAL A 163 -1.27 16.88 8.23
CA VAL A 163 -2.66 17.37 8.24
C VAL A 163 -3.65 16.24 7.97
N TYR A 164 -3.37 15.37 6.99
CA TYR A 164 -4.19 14.19 6.70
C TYR A 164 -4.33 13.28 7.92
N VAL A 165 -3.22 12.99 8.62
CA VAL A 165 -3.21 12.15 9.82
C VAL A 165 -4.05 12.78 10.93
N LEU A 166 -3.86 14.07 11.21
CA LEU A 166 -4.61 14.78 12.25
C LEU A 166 -6.11 14.77 11.98
N ILE A 167 -6.53 15.09 10.75
CA ILE A 167 -7.94 15.09 10.35
C ILE A 167 -8.53 13.69 10.44
N THR A 168 -7.85 12.70 9.85
CA THR A 168 -8.35 11.32 9.80
C THR A 168 -8.47 10.73 11.19
N PHE A 169 -7.47 10.95 12.04
CA PHE A 169 -7.48 10.50 13.42
C PHE A 169 -8.59 11.18 14.24
N SER A 170 -8.70 12.51 14.14
CA SER A 170 -9.72 13.28 14.87
C SER A 170 -11.14 12.87 14.48
N LEU A 171 -11.40 12.74 13.17
CA LEU A 171 -12.70 12.27 12.67
C LEU A 171 -12.98 10.84 13.14
N ASN A 172 -11.99 9.96 13.12
CA ASN A 172 -12.20 8.58 13.57
C ASN A 172 -12.49 8.46 15.08
N MET A 173 -11.93 9.36 15.88
CA MET A 173 -12.24 9.42 17.32
C MET A 173 -13.63 9.98 17.57
N TRP A 174 -14.05 10.98 16.78
CA TRP A 174 -15.33 11.66 16.93
C TRP A 174 -16.53 10.89 16.36
N LEU A 175 -16.33 10.20 15.24
CA LEU A 175 -17.38 9.40 14.61
C LEU A 175 -17.71 8.17 15.46
N LYS A 176 -19.01 7.84 15.49
CA LYS A 176 -19.51 6.61 16.11
C LYS A 176 -19.49 5.50 15.09
N TRP A 177 -19.40 4.26 15.57
CA TRP A 177 -19.66 3.11 14.71
C TRP A 177 -21.07 3.17 14.12
N PRO A 178 -21.29 2.83 12.82
CA PRO A 178 -20.33 2.38 11.80
C PRO A 178 -19.76 3.50 10.91
N GLN A 179 -19.98 4.77 11.27
CA GLN A 179 -19.62 5.93 10.45
C GLN A 179 -18.10 6.08 10.32
N ASP A 180 -17.37 5.69 11.37
CA ASP A 180 -15.91 5.65 11.43
C ASP A 180 -15.33 4.64 10.41
N ALA A 181 -15.91 3.44 10.31
CA ALA A 181 -15.56 2.45 9.30
C ALA A 181 -15.92 2.91 7.88
N ALA A 182 -17.10 3.53 7.69
CA ALA A 182 -17.49 4.11 6.41
C ALA A 182 -16.53 5.24 5.98
N TRP A 183 -16.08 6.06 6.93
CA TRP A 183 -15.09 7.11 6.69
C TRP A 183 -13.76 6.54 6.18
N PHE A 184 -13.26 5.45 6.75
CA PHE A 184 -12.08 4.75 6.22
C PHE A 184 -12.29 4.22 4.79
N LYS A 185 -13.47 3.67 4.50
CA LYS A 185 -13.80 3.16 3.16
C LYS A 185 -13.79 4.26 2.11
N VAL A 186 -14.34 5.44 2.43
CA VAL A 186 -14.36 6.59 1.51
C VAL A 186 -12.94 7.05 1.15
N GLN A 187 -12.01 7.04 2.11
CA GLN A 187 -10.62 7.43 1.85
C GLN A 187 -9.96 6.57 0.77
N GLY A 188 -10.14 5.24 0.84
CA GLY A 188 -9.59 4.33 -0.18
C GLY A 188 -10.13 4.60 -1.58
N VAL A 189 -11.42 4.93 -1.71
CA VAL A 189 -12.03 5.30 -3.00
C VAL A 189 -11.43 6.60 -3.55
N LEU A 190 -11.23 7.61 -2.69
CA LEU A 190 -10.65 8.88 -3.10
C LEU A 190 -9.21 8.72 -3.59
N PHE A 191 -8.40 7.87 -2.94
CA PHE A 191 -7.04 7.58 -3.38
C PHE A 191 -7.02 6.84 -4.72
N TYR A 192 -7.93 5.88 -4.91
CA TYR A 192 -8.08 5.20 -6.19
C TYR A 192 -8.42 6.17 -7.34
N LEU A 193 -9.38 7.08 -7.12
CA LEU A 193 -9.72 8.12 -8.11
C LEU A 193 -8.53 9.05 -8.38
N GLY A 194 -7.80 9.42 -7.33
CA GLY A 194 -6.55 10.18 -7.44
C GLY A 194 -5.51 9.48 -8.31
N TYR A 195 -5.33 8.17 -8.14
CA TYR A 195 -4.40 7.37 -8.93
C TYR A 195 -4.73 7.40 -10.44
N ILE A 196 -6.01 7.26 -10.80
CA ILE A 196 -6.46 7.31 -12.21
C ILE A 196 -6.14 8.67 -12.85
N SER A 197 -6.14 9.75 -12.07
CA SER A 197 -5.86 11.10 -12.55
C SER A 197 -4.36 11.40 -12.76
N LEU A 198 -3.45 10.50 -12.38
CA LEU A 198 -2.01 10.73 -12.48
C LEU A 198 -1.52 10.67 -13.94
N PRO A 199 -0.54 11.53 -14.32
CA PRO A 199 0.11 11.45 -15.63
C PRO A 199 0.71 10.05 -15.85
N GLN A 200 0.51 9.47 -17.03
CA GLN A 200 1.02 8.13 -17.32
C GLN A 200 2.56 8.12 -17.38
N TYR A 201 3.17 7.29 -16.54
CA TYR A 201 4.62 7.05 -16.53
C TYR A 201 4.97 5.84 -17.39
N SER A 202 6.04 5.96 -18.19
CA SER A 202 6.63 4.81 -18.88
C SER A 202 7.73 4.19 -18.01
N PHE A 203 7.60 2.90 -17.70
CA PHE A 203 8.63 2.13 -17.02
C PHE A 203 9.65 1.60 -18.03
N TYR A 204 10.93 1.82 -17.77
CA TYR A 204 12.00 1.32 -18.64
C TYR A 204 12.88 0.32 -17.89
N ARG A 205 12.99 -0.90 -18.45
CA ARG A 205 14.04 -1.84 -18.07
C ARG A 205 15.20 -1.66 -19.03
N GLN A 206 16.40 -1.45 -18.50
CA GLN A 206 17.60 -1.36 -19.32
C GLN A 206 17.88 -2.74 -19.94
N SER A 207 17.36 -2.95 -21.14
CA SER A 207 17.69 -4.11 -21.96
C SER A 207 19.10 -3.85 -22.49
N PHE A 208 20.11 -4.51 -21.91
CA PHE A 208 21.42 -4.52 -22.55
C PHE A 208 21.27 -5.17 -23.93
N PRO A 209 22.04 -4.71 -24.94
CA PRO A 209 22.16 -5.48 -26.15
C PRO A 209 22.62 -6.88 -25.74
N ARG A 210 21.85 -7.92 -26.10
CA ARG A 210 22.40 -9.29 -26.03
C ARG A 210 23.75 -9.20 -26.70
N HIS A 211 24.82 -9.61 -26.00
CA HIS A 211 26.10 -9.81 -26.66
C HIS A 211 25.80 -10.51 -27.98
N PRO A 212 26.20 -9.95 -29.14
CA PRO A 212 26.04 -10.68 -30.36
C PRO A 212 26.77 -12.00 -30.12
N LEU A 213 26.01 -13.10 -30.08
CA LEU A 213 26.58 -14.40 -30.38
C LEU A 213 27.39 -14.20 -31.67
N PRO A 214 28.56 -14.86 -31.80
CA PRO A 214 29.39 -14.72 -33.00
C PRO A 214 28.49 -14.88 -34.22
N ARG A 215 28.22 -13.76 -34.92
CA ARG A 215 27.32 -13.78 -36.06
C ARG A 215 28.14 -14.23 -37.24
N HIS A 216 27.85 -15.44 -37.73
CA HIS A 216 27.85 -15.62 -39.16
C HIS A 216 26.90 -14.59 -39.78
N ASN A 217 27.46 -13.83 -40.72
CA ASN A 217 26.81 -12.78 -41.50
C ASN A 217 25.39 -13.19 -41.90
N TYR A 218 24.37 -12.38 -41.58
CA TYR A 218 23.22 -12.05 -42.45
C TYR A 218 22.30 -11.04 -41.73
N PHE A 219 22.19 -9.85 -42.34
CA PHE A 219 21.22 -8.75 -42.18
C PHE A 219 21.10 -7.97 -40.84
N PRO A 220 21.04 -6.62 -40.91
CA PRO A 220 20.79 -5.77 -39.76
C PRO A 220 19.28 -5.73 -39.43
N ARG A 221 18.88 -6.40 -38.34
CA ARG A 221 17.59 -6.11 -37.69
C ARG A 221 17.72 -4.82 -36.90
N GLN A 222 16.91 -3.81 -37.25
CA GLN A 222 16.71 -2.61 -36.45
C GLN A 222 16.28 -2.99 -35.02
N TYR A 223 16.96 -2.39 -34.03
CA TYR A 223 16.68 -2.59 -32.60
C TYR A 223 15.42 -1.79 -32.24
N ILE A 224 14.28 -2.47 -32.11
CA ILE A 224 13.06 -1.87 -31.56
C ILE A 224 13.07 -2.12 -30.04
N PRO A 225 13.17 -1.08 -29.18
CA PRO A 225 13.03 -1.26 -27.74
C PRO A 225 11.66 -1.85 -27.41
N ARG A 226 11.62 -2.91 -26.58
CA ARG A 226 10.34 -3.40 -26.03
C ARG A 226 9.94 -2.49 -24.88
N TYR A 227 8.99 -1.59 -25.15
CA TYR A 227 8.29 -0.83 -24.12
C TYR A 227 7.27 -1.76 -23.45
N PHE A 228 7.32 -1.88 -22.13
CA PHE A 228 6.15 -2.33 -21.38
C PHE A 228 5.25 -1.12 -21.20
N TYR A 229 4.42 -0.87 -22.23
CA TYR A 229 3.25 -0.03 -22.07
C TYR A 229 2.26 -0.84 -21.23
N PHE A 230 1.93 -0.37 -20.04
CA PHE A 230 0.71 -0.81 -19.38
C PHE A 230 -0.41 0.01 -20.03
N PRO A 231 -1.16 -0.52 -21.01
CA PRO A 231 -2.37 0.17 -21.41
C PRO A 231 -3.21 0.32 -20.15
N GLY A 232 -3.82 1.49 -19.97
CA GLY A 232 -4.82 1.74 -18.95
C GLY A 232 -6.02 0.82 -19.17
N ASN A 233 -5.84 -0.46 -18.88
CA ASN A 233 -6.91 -1.42 -18.89
C ASN A 233 -7.61 -1.21 -17.55
N LYS A 234 -8.76 -0.53 -17.62
CA LYS A 234 -9.63 -0.18 -16.49
C LYS A 234 -9.95 -1.40 -15.61
N ASN A 235 -9.79 -2.61 -16.14
CA ASN A 235 -10.20 -3.87 -15.51
C ASN A 235 -9.10 -4.53 -14.64
N VAL A 236 -7.83 -4.11 -14.73
CA VAL A 236 -6.75 -4.76 -13.94
C VAL A 236 -6.72 -4.27 -12.49
N GLY A 237 -7.21 -3.05 -12.23
CA GLY A 237 -7.37 -2.52 -10.87
C GLY A 237 -8.54 -3.15 -10.09
N GLU A 238 -9.60 -3.59 -10.78
CA GLU A 238 -10.78 -4.18 -10.15
C GLU A 238 -10.50 -5.54 -9.49
N LEU A 239 -9.61 -6.35 -10.08
CA LEU A 239 -9.34 -7.72 -9.63
C LEU A 239 -8.51 -7.83 -8.35
N CYS A 240 -7.64 -6.85 -8.04
CA CYS A 240 -6.79 -6.89 -6.85
C CYS A 240 -7.32 -6.06 -5.67
N TRP A 241 -8.15 -5.05 -5.94
CA TRP A 241 -8.62 -4.11 -4.92
C TRP A 241 -10.12 -4.23 -4.64
N GLY A 242 -10.94 -4.44 -5.66
CA GLY A 242 -12.39 -4.54 -5.57
C GLY A 242 -12.86 -5.72 -4.71
N ASN A 243 -12.35 -6.92 -4.95
CA ASN A 243 -12.92 -8.10 -4.29
C ASN A 243 -12.42 -8.34 -2.86
N PHE A 244 -11.37 -7.64 -2.42
CA PHE A 244 -10.80 -7.84 -1.09
C PHE A 244 -11.43 -6.96 -0.01
N PHE A 245 -11.90 -5.76 -0.38
CA PHE A 245 -12.52 -4.79 0.53
C PHE A 245 -13.94 -4.36 0.12
N PHE A 246 -14.40 -4.70 -1.08
CA PHE A 246 -15.68 -4.22 -1.63
C PHE A 246 -16.73 -5.32 -1.83
N GLY A 247 -16.56 -6.49 -1.20
CA GLY A 247 -17.63 -7.49 -1.10
C GLY A 247 -18.76 -6.99 -0.19
N THR A 248 -19.72 -6.28 -0.75
CA THR A 248 -21.06 -6.04 -0.21
C THR A 248 -22.07 -6.33 -1.29
#